data_AF-A0A354BA83-F1
#
_entry.id   AF-A0A354BA83-F1
#
_cell.length_a   1.000
_cell.length_b   1.000
_cell.length_c   1.000
_cell.angle_alpha   90.00
_cell.angle_beta   90.00
_cell.angle_gamma   90.00
#
_symmetry.space_group_name_H-M   'P 1'
#
loop_
_entity.id
_entity.type
_entity.pdbx_description
1 polymer ?
#
loop_
_entity_poly.entity_id
_entity_poly.type
_entity_poly.pdbx_seq_one_letter_code
_entity_poly.pdbx_strand_id
1 'polypeptide(L)'
;DRPWVTAAETCECAMAHLGVGEREIAEQLFRGAQAMREADGKYITGIVHPDLVLFPPDERSTYSAAAVVLCAEAIEGTSPAARLFSDHSFLPPIIDIDPVDSEAPVAD
;
A
#
# COMPACT_ATOMS: atom_id res chain seq x y z
N ASP A 1 18.64 -6.17 -4.41
CA ASP A 1 17.18 -6.12 -4.58
C ASP A 1 16.54 -7.48 -4.54
N ARG A 2 15.32 -7.48 -4.03
CA ARG A 2 14.40 -8.61 -4.01
C ARG A 2 13.48 -8.42 -5.23
N PRO A 3 13.56 -9.26 -6.27
CA PRO A 3 12.98 -8.96 -7.58
C PRO A 3 11.48 -9.30 -7.69
N TRP A 4 10.77 -9.37 -6.56
CA TRP A 4 9.34 -9.64 -6.56
C TRP A 4 8.53 -8.36 -6.47
N VAL A 5 7.36 -8.39 -7.08
CA VAL A 5 6.34 -7.35 -7.03
C VAL A 5 5.09 -7.99 -6.43
N THR A 6 4.48 -7.36 -5.44
CA THR A 6 3.24 -7.85 -4.83
C THR A 6 2.04 -6.99 -5.17
N ALA A 7 0.85 -7.58 -5.16
CA ALA A 7 -0.40 -6.85 -5.37
C ALA A 7 -0.62 -5.80 -4.28
N ALA A 8 -0.36 -6.16 -3.02
CA ALA A 8 -0.48 -5.27 -1.88
C ALA A 8 0.47 -4.07 -1.98
N GLU A 9 1.79 -4.30 -2.12
CA GLU A 9 2.78 -3.21 -2.15
C GLU A 9 2.57 -2.29 -3.38
N THR A 10 2.12 -2.84 -4.52
CA THR A 10 1.77 -2.04 -5.70
C THR A 10 0.58 -1.11 -5.42
N CYS A 11 -0.46 -1.62 -4.77
CA CYS A 11 -1.62 -0.82 -4.37
C CYS A 11 -1.30 0.22 -3.28
N GLU A 12 -0.43 -0.11 -2.33
CA GLU A 12 0.04 0.84 -1.31
C GLU A 12 0.87 1.96 -1.93
N CYS A 13 1.77 1.61 -2.86
CA CYS A 13 2.52 2.58 -3.63
C CYS A 13 1.58 3.50 -4.45
N ALA A 14 0.55 2.92 -5.09
CA ALA A 14 -0.46 3.69 -5.80
C ALA A 14 -1.19 4.68 -4.88
N MET A 15 -1.62 4.26 -3.68
CA MET A 15 -2.25 5.15 -2.71
C MET A 15 -1.29 6.25 -2.22
N ALA A 16 0.01 5.94 -2.05
CA ALA A 16 1.01 6.95 -1.70
C ALA A 16 1.18 8.02 -2.79
N HIS A 17 1.23 7.61 -4.06
CA HIS A 17 1.23 8.53 -5.20
C HIS A 17 -0.03 9.39 -5.26
N LEU A 18 -1.19 8.78 -5.00
CA LEU A 18 -2.45 9.52 -4.89
C LEU A 18 -2.39 10.55 -3.75
N GLY A 19 -1.78 10.19 -2.62
CA GLY A 19 -1.56 11.04 -1.46
C GLY A 19 -0.73 12.31 -1.70
N VAL A 20 0.12 12.29 -2.73
CA VAL A 20 0.94 13.44 -3.15
C VAL A 20 0.40 14.13 -4.41
N GLY A 21 -0.80 13.73 -4.87
CA GLY A 21 -1.46 14.33 -6.04
C GLY A 21 -1.09 13.73 -7.39
N GLU A 22 -0.31 12.64 -7.43
CA GLU A 22 0.16 11.97 -8.65
C GLU A 22 -0.83 10.89 -9.11
N ARG A 23 -2.06 11.31 -9.46
CA ARG A 23 -3.17 10.41 -9.79
C ARG A 23 -2.87 9.51 -11.00
N GLU A 24 -2.27 10.01 -12.05
CA GLU A 24 -1.99 9.23 -13.25
C GLU A 24 -1.04 8.05 -12.97
N ILE A 25 -0.04 8.28 -12.10
CA ILE A 25 0.90 7.24 -11.66
C ILE A 25 0.17 6.22 -10.80
N ALA A 26 -0.67 6.67 -9.85
CA ALA A 26 -1.49 5.80 -9.02
C ALA A 26 -2.36 4.85 -9.86
N GLU A 27 -3.04 5.38 -10.89
CA GLU A 27 -3.85 4.57 -11.79
C GLU A 27 -3.02 3.60 -12.63
N GLN A 28 -1.81 3.98 -13.06
CA GLN A 28 -0.91 3.10 -13.78
C GLN A 28 -0.49 1.90 -12.92
N LEU A 29 -0.08 2.16 -11.68
CA LEU A 29 0.27 1.12 -10.72
C LEU A 29 -0.93 0.21 -10.42
N PHE A 30 -2.11 0.80 -10.19
CA PHE A 30 -3.33 0.04 -9.93
C PHE A 30 -3.72 -0.87 -11.11
N ARG A 31 -3.59 -0.37 -12.36
CA ARG A 31 -3.73 -1.20 -13.57
C ARG A 31 -2.71 -2.34 -13.61
N GLY A 32 -1.47 -2.08 -13.20
CA GLY A 32 -0.43 -3.10 -13.07
C GLY A 32 -0.80 -4.19 -12.07
N ALA A 33 -1.34 -3.81 -10.90
CA ALA A 33 -1.78 -4.76 -9.87
C ALA A 33 -2.87 -5.73 -10.37
N GLN A 34 -3.68 -5.32 -11.36
CA GLN A 34 -4.71 -6.20 -11.96
C GLN A 34 -4.12 -7.43 -12.66
N ALA A 35 -2.84 -7.41 -13.05
CA ALA A 35 -2.18 -8.59 -13.64
C ALA A 35 -2.10 -9.80 -12.70
N MET A 36 -2.23 -9.56 -11.38
CA MET A 36 -2.25 -10.61 -10.35
C MET A 36 -3.67 -11.09 -10.00
N ARG A 37 -4.71 -10.56 -10.66
CA ARG A 37 -6.11 -10.94 -10.42
C ARG A 37 -6.47 -12.22 -11.17
N GLU A 38 -7.02 -13.19 -10.45
CA GLU A 38 -7.49 -14.45 -11.00
C GLU A 38 -8.96 -14.38 -11.46
N ALA A 39 -9.39 -15.39 -12.23
CA ALA A 39 -10.74 -15.46 -12.79
C ALA A 39 -11.85 -15.51 -11.73
N ASP A 40 -11.56 -16.08 -10.55
CA ASP A 40 -12.48 -16.12 -9.42
C ASP A 40 -12.41 -14.86 -8.53
N GLY A 41 -11.61 -13.87 -8.93
CA GLY A 41 -11.47 -12.58 -8.28
C GLY A 41 -10.44 -12.53 -7.15
N LYS A 42 -9.78 -13.64 -6.81
CA LYS A 42 -8.66 -13.62 -5.86
C LYS A 42 -7.44 -12.92 -6.47
N TYR A 43 -6.55 -12.45 -5.61
CA TYR A 43 -5.26 -11.90 -6.03
C TYR A 43 -4.14 -12.81 -5.58
N ILE A 44 -3.30 -13.21 -6.54
CA ILE A 44 -1.99 -13.79 -6.25
C ILE A 44 -1.21 -12.77 -5.42
N THR A 45 -0.53 -13.21 -4.36
CA THR A 45 0.23 -12.30 -3.49
C THR A 45 1.31 -11.54 -4.27
N GLY A 46 2.13 -12.23 -5.07
CA GLY A 46 3.20 -11.59 -5.83
C GLY A 46 3.81 -12.44 -6.94
N ILE A 47 4.63 -11.77 -7.76
CA ILE A 47 5.30 -12.33 -8.94
C ILE A 47 6.77 -11.90 -8.91
N VAL A 48 7.67 -12.86 -9.14
CA VAL A 48 9.11 -12.65 -9.31
C VAL A 48 9.41 -12.30 -10.77
N HIS A 49 10.13 -11.20 -11.00
CA HIS A 49 10.58 -10.79 -12.32
C HIS A 49 12.07 -11.08 -12.55
N PRO A 50 12.50 -11.42 -13.79
CA PRO A 50 11.70 -11.51 -15.01
C PRO A 50 11.02 -12.86 -15.22
N ASP A 51 11.24 -13.85 -14.35
CA ASP A 51 10.85 -15.24 -14.57
C ASP A 51 9.33 -15.51 -14.47
N LEU A 52 8.57 -14.51 -14.01
CA LEU A 52 7.11 -14.55 -13.82
C LEU A 52 6.63 -15.70 -12.91
N VAL A 53 7.45 -16.03 -11.91
CA VAL A 53 7.14 -17.08 -10.94
C VAL A 53 6.34 -16.50 -9.78
N LEU A 54 5.28 -17.19 -9.36
CA LEU A 54 4.46 -16.75 -8.22
C LEU A 54 5.26 -16.83 -6.92
N PHE A 55 5.16 -15.79 -6.08
CA PHE A 55 5.80 -15.75 -4.78
C PHE A 55 4.99 -14.94 -3.76
N PRO A 56 4.72 -15.48 -2.56
CA PRO A 56 4.93 -16.88 -2.16
C PRO A 56 4.14 -17.87 -3.02
N PRO A 57 4.61 -19.12 -3.21
CA PRO A 57 3.95 -20.08 -4.08
C PRO A 57 2.49 -20.31 -3.67
N ASP A 58 1.60 -20.20 -4.65
CA ASP A 58 0.17 -20.40 -4.51
C ASP A 58 -0.57 -19.54 -3.46
N GLU A 59 0.04 -18.47 -2.97
CA GLU A 59 -0.57 -17.64 -1.95
C GLU A 59 -1.53 -16.60 -2.53
N ARG A 60 -2.70 -16.49 -1.90
CA ARG A 60 -3.70 -15.44 -2.15
C ARG A 60 -4.08 -14.81 -0.81
N SER A 61 -3.24 -13.90 -0.32
CA SER A 61 -3.48 -13.28 0.97
C SER A 61 -4.72 -12.39 0.96
N THR A 62 -5.53 -12.46 2.02
CA THR A 62 -6.67 -11.55 2.23
C THR A 62 -6.22 -10.10 2.31
N TYR A 63 -4.99 -9.86 2.78
CA TYR A 63 -4.33 -8.56 2.79
C TYR A 63 -4.15 -7.99 1.37
N SER A 64 -3.72 -8.79 0.39
CA SER A 64 -3.63 -8.33 -1.01
C SER A 64 -4.99 -7.90 -1.56
N ALA A 65 -6.02 -8.70 -1.31
CA ALA A 65 -7.38 -8.35 -1.70
C ALA A 65 -7.88 -7.07 -1.00
N ALA A 66 -7.56 -6.89 0.29
CA ALA A 66 -7.92 -5.68 1.04
C ALA A 66 -7.22 -4.44 0.48
N ALA A 67 -5.91 -4.50 0.22
CA ALA A 67 -5.14 -3.40 -0.35
C ALA A 67 -5.69 -2.96 -1.72
N VAL A 68 -6.08 -3.92 -2.56
CA VAL A 68 -6.74 -3.63 -3.86
C VAL A 68 -8.05 -2.88 -3.66
N VAL A 69 -8.92 -3.34 -2.77
CA VAL A 69 -10.22 -2.69 -2.52
C VAL A 69 -10.03 -1.27 -1.98
N LEU A 70 -9.10 -1.08 -1.04
CA LEU A 70 -8.76 0.22 -0.48
C LEU A 70 -8.22 1.17 -1.57
N CYS A 71 -7.33 0.68 -2.42
CA CYS A 71 -6.78 1.47 -3.52
C CYS A 71 -7.84 1.85 -4.56
N ALA A 72 -8.74 0.92 -4.91
CA ALA A 72 -9.85 1.20 -5.81
C ALA A 72 -10.76 2.30 -5.24
N GLU A 73 -11.10 2.19 -3.95
CA GLU A 73 -11.93 3.16 -3.27
C GLU A 73 -11.26 4.54 -3.17
N ALA A 74 -9.95 4.57 -2.90
CA ALA A 74 -9.19 5.82 -2.87
C ALA A 74 -9.16 6.52 -4.25
N ILE A 75 -9.01 5.76 -5.33
CA ILE A 75 -9.03 6.29 -6.70
C ILE A 75 -10.42 6.81 -7.08
N GLU A 76 -11.47 6.01 -6.85
CA GLU A 76 -12.85 6.33 -7.26
C GLU A 76 -13.51 7.40 -6.37
N GLY A 77 -13.19 7.43 -5.07
CA GLY A 77 -13.66 8.47 -4.17
C GLY A 77 -15.15 8.40 -3.80
N THR A 78 -15.77 7.22 -3.84
CA THR A 78 -17.24 7.10 -3.73
C THR A 78 -17.79 7.14 -2.31
N SER A 79 -16.96 6.82 -1.32
CA SER A 79 -17.30 6.77 0.10
C SER A 79 -16.47 7.75 0.93
N PRO A 80 -16.93 8.11 2.15
CA PRO A 80 -16.14 8.92 3.07
C PRO A 80 -14.78 8.31 3.45
N ALA A 81 -14.61 6.99 3.31
CA ALA A 81 -13.37 6.29 3.66
C ALA A 81 -12.27 6.44 2.60
N ALA A 82 -12.59 6.86 1.37
CA ALA A 82 -11.64 6.98 0.26
C ALA A 82 -10.42 7.86 0.56
N ARG A 83 -10.60 8.85 1.44
CA ARG A 83 -9.57 9.81 1.83
C ARG A 83 -8.58 9.26 2.87
N LEU A 84 -8.88 8.14 3.52
CA LEU A 84 -8.15 7.66 4.69
C LEU A 84 -6.64 7.45 4.45
N PHE A 85 -6.27 6.98 3.25
CA PHE A 85 -4.88 6.67 2.88
C PHE A 85 -4.32 7.57 1.78
N SER A 86 -5.09 8.58 1.35
CA SER A 86 -4.76 9.42 0.20
C SER A 86 -4.94 10.92 0.47
N ASP A 87 -5.42 11.30 1.64
CA ASP A 87 -5.58 12.69 2.02
C ASP A 87 -5.13 12.90 3.46
N HIS A 88 -4.12 13.73 3.64
CA HIS A 88 -3.56 14.02 4.96
C HIS A 88 -4.15 15.30 5.56
N SER A 89 -5.00 16.04 4.82
CA SER A 89 -5.49 17.36 5.20
C SER A 89 -6.43 17.33 6.41
N PHE A 90 -7.00 16.16 6.74
CA PHE A 90 -7.90 16.00 7.88
C PHE A 90 -7.18 15.53 9.15
N LEU A 91 -5.90 15.19 9.05
CA LEU A 91 -5.12 14.78 10.22
C LEU A 91 -4.87 15.98 11.13
N PRO A 92 -4.85 15.78 12.46
CA PRO A 92 -4.47 16.83 13.39
C PRO A 92 -3.03 17.30 13.11
N PRO A 93 -2.69 18.54 13.51
CA PRO A 93 -1.32 19.03 13.40
C PRO A 93 -0.35 18.09 14.15
N ILE A 94 0.89 18.01 13.65
CA ILE A 94 1.97 17.28 14.31
C ILE A 94 2.11 17.82 15.73
N ILE A 95 2.05 16.91 16.70
CA ILE A 95 2.31 17.23 18.11
C ILE A 95 3.83 17.13 18.30
N ASP A 96 4.45 18.25 18.64
CA ASP A 96 5.86 18.26 19.05
C ASP A 96 5.93 17.64 20.45
N ILE A 97 6.64 16.52 20.58
CA ILE A 97 6.88 15.87 21.86
C ILE A 97 8.28 16.27 22.31
N ASP A 98 8.40 16.72 23.56
CA ASP A 98 9.72 16.95 24.15
C ASP A 98 10.54 15.66 24.04
N PRO A 99 11.81 15.73 23.59
CA PRO A 99 12.67 14.56 23.55
C PRO A 99 12.72 13.95 24.96
N VAL A 100 12.56 12.63 25.05
CA VAL A 100 12.74 11.91 26.32
C VAL A 100 14.20 12.09 26.73
N ASP A 101 14.45 12.81 27.83
CA ASP A 101 15.78 13.00 28.39
C ASP A 101 16.49 11.63 28.52
N SER A 102 17.52 11.42 27.72
CA SER A 102 18.23 10.14 27.64
C SER A 102 19.28 9.94 28.74
N GLU A 103 19.19 10.63 29.87
CA GLU A 103 20.18 10.56 30.94
C GLU A 103 19.53 10.49 32.33
N ALA A 104 19.10 9.29 32.72
CA ALA A 104 19.23 8.90 34.12
C ALA A 104 20.57 8.16 34.26
N PRO A 105 21.57 8.70 34.97
CA PRO A 105 22.82 7.99 35.19
C PRO A 105 22.51 6.72 35.98
N VAL A 106 22.94 5.58 35.44
CA VAL A 106 22.99 4.32 36.18
C VAL A 106 24.03 4.52 37.28
N ALA A 107 23.59 4.55 38.53
CA ALA A 107 24.49 4.57 39.68
C ALA A 107 25.22 3.22 39.77
N ASP A 108 26.55 3.27 39.80
CA ASP A 108 27.46 2.16 40.09
C ASP A 108 27.28 1.62 41.52
#